data_AF-A0A850GH81-F1
#
_entry.id   AF-A0A850GH81-F1
#
_cell.length_a   1.000
_cell.length_b   1.000
_cell.length_c   1.000
_cell.angle_alpha   90.00
_cell.angle_beta   90.00
_cell.angle_gamma   90.00
#
_symmetry.space_group_name_H-M   'P 1'
#
loop_
_entity.id
_entity.type
_entity.pdbx_description
1 polymer ?
#
loop_
_entity_poly.entity_id
_entity_poly.type
_entity_poly.pdbx_seq_one_letter_code
_entity_poly.pdbx_strand_id
1 'polypeptide(L)'
;MFNIKHRASTLFFASCLLGTFACGDDTGTEDSSGDTEDTETAGDDEIDSSGEEASTTADTSSTDTDDASTDTTDASTDTSDTTDDASTDTTDTAESDTAESDTTETGDTTDGNAAICGDAEVSGDEACDDGVNDGSYGGCAEDCMSLGPHCGDAEVNGPETCDDANEDSADGCLASCIVPASCLEILEFDALAESGAYQVGVMGPDAVFEVDCDMDTDGGGWTGLLVTNTCNGDLESLVTAVEAAPTEGIDDTCRPFTQDTSSYHTYYWDIEFPPTFEAFYLSEFTIKANAGAGDTSDIYPGTFAQSDWSIAHQGAGVGDVSFGAAENTGPTTSFGATLDANFECLDCEGVFPEDMVPFAVDTTSSAFRIGWGEAGGQTEGWYPWWSGAVYLR
;
A
#
# COMPACT_ATOMS: atom_id res chain seq x y z
N MET A 1 -1.48 26.76 -14.35
CA MET A 1 -1.68 28.13 -13.83
C MET A 1 -1.78 27.98 -12.31
N PHE A 2 -0.62 27.94 -11.66
CA PHE A 2 -0.46 27.66 -10.24
C PHE A 2 -0.80 28.91 -9.42
N ASN A 3 -1.42 28.72 -8.25
CA ASN A 3 -1.41 29.75 -7.21
C ASN A 3 -1.02 29.11 -5.87
N ILE A 4 0.24 29.36 -5.53
CA ILE A 4 0.91 29.01 -4.28
C ILE A 4 0.37 29.90 -3.16
N LYS A 5 0.16 29.32 -1.97
CA LYS A 5 0.17 30.13 -0.74
C LYS A 5 0.82 29.36 0.41
N HIS A 6 2.08 29.70 0.66
CA HIS A 6 2.79 29.48 1.93
C HIS A 6 2.09 30.16 3.12
N ARG A 7 2.22 29.54 4.29
CA ARG A 7 2.48 30.15 5.63
C ARG A 7 2.77 29.03 6.63
N ALA A 8 4.01 28.82 7.07
CA ALA A 8 4.79 29.56 8.08
C ALA A 8 4.49 29.11 9.52
N SER A 9 5.46 28.37 10.07
CA SER A 9 5.71 28.00 11.47
C SER A 9 5.43 29.11 12.49
N THR A 10 4.91 28.75 13.66
CA THR A 10 5.16 29.48 14.93
C THR A 10 5.08 28.53 16.11
N LEU A 11 6.23 28.27 16.75
CA LEU A 11 6.36 27.67 18.09
C LEU A 11 5.60 28.52 19.12
N PHE A 12 4.85 27.88 20.02
CA PHE A 12 4.40 28.50 21.26
C PHE A 12 4.75 27.62 22.46
N PHE A 13 5.80 28.02 23.18
CA PHE A 13 6.01 27.66 24.59
C PHE A 13 5.30 28.72 25.44
N ALA A 14 4.39 28.30 26.32
CA ALA A 14 3.96 29.13 27.45
C ALA A 14 3.54 28.25 28.64
N SER A 15 4.44 28.16 29.61
CA SER A 15 4.17 27.81 31.01
C SER A 15 3.04 28.66 31.59
N CYS A 16 2.12 28.04 32.34
CA CYS A 16 1.20 28.78 33.20
C CYS A 16 1.24 28.19 34.62
N LEU A 17 1.76 28.99 35.55
CA LEU A 17 1.85 28.73 36.99
C LEU A 17 0.86 29.67 37.70
N LEU A 18 -0.03 29.07 38.51
CA LEU A 18 -0.73 29.61 39.68
C LEU A 18 -1.51 30.94 39.59
N GLY A 19 -2.83 30.87 39.85
CA GLY A 19 -3.62 32.03 40.23
C GLY A 19 -5.10 31.73 40.49
N THR A 20 -5.45 31.50 41.75
CA THR A 20 -6.81 31.42 42.30
C THR A 20 -7.62 32.71 42.11
N PHE A 21 -8.84 32.64 41.58
CA PHE A 21 -9.95 33.54 41.95
C PHE A 21 -11.30 32.90 41.60
N ALA A 22 -12.28 33.05 42.49
CA ALA A 22 -13.61 32.43 42.42
C ALA A 22 -14.72 33.46 42.15
N CYS A 23 -15.89 32.91 41.81
CA CYS A 23 -17.27 33.43 41.83
C CYS A 23 -17.80 34.29 40.66
N GLY A 24 -18.96 33.85 40.16
CA GLY A 24 -19.89 34.62 39.34
C GLY A 24 -21.09 33.77 38.87
N ASP A 25 -22.04 33.54 39.78
CA ASP A 25 -23.42 33.09 39.51
C ASP A 25 -24.15 34.16 38.66
N ASP A 26 -24.95 33.76 37.68
CA ASP A 26 -26.07 34.59 37.22
C ASP A 26 -27.25 33.73 36.74
N THR A 27 -28.30 33.74 37.56
CA THR A 27 -29.63 33.22 37.30
C THR A 27 -30.46 34.26 36.57
N GLY A 28 -31.19 33.87 35.51
CA GLY A 28 -32.15 34.75 34.85
C GLY A 28 -33.21 33.98 34.06
N THR A 29 -34.28 33.60 34.75
CA THR A 29 -35.56 33.14 34.20
C THR A 29 -36.35 34.33 33.67
N GLU A 30 -36.94 34.25 32.47
CA GLU A 30 -38.27 34.84 32.20
C GLU A 30 -39.05 34.00 31.18
N ASP A 31 -40.32 33.86 31.53
CA ASP A 31 -41.42 33.07 31.00
C ASP A 31 -42.24 33.94 30.02
N SER A 32 -42.77 33.36 28.94
CA SER A 32 -44.02 33.84 28.34
C SER A 32 -44.66 32.80 27.42
N SER A 33 -45.74 32.23 27.95
CA SER A 33 -46.89 31.57 27.33
C SER A 33 -47.56 32.28 26.14
N GLY A 34 -48.30 31.51 25.33
CA GLY A 34 -49.45 31.93 24.51
C GLY A 34 -49.55 31.16 23.17
N ASP A 35 -50.17 29.97 23.15
CA ASP A 35 -51.58 29.70 22.76
C ASP A 35 -51.95 30.04 21.29
N THR A 36 -52.29 29.04 20.48
CA THR A 36 -53.67 28.79 19.97
C THR A 36 -53.77 27.59 19.02
N GLU A 37 -54.95 26.99 19.06
CA GLU A 37 -55.41 25.71 18.50
C GLU A 37 -55.84 25.74 17.01
N ASP A 38 -56.33 24.56 16.58
CA ASP A 38 -57.23 24.24 15.44
C ASP A 38 -56.55 23.91 14.09
N THR A 39 -56.89 22.86 13.32
CA THR A 39 -58.02 21.90 13.33
C THR A 39 -57.74 20.71 12.37
N GLU A 40 -58.33 19.56 12.73
CA GLU A 40 -58.75 18.36 11.98
C GLU A 40 -58.87 18.44 10.42
N THR A 41 -58.57 17.36 9.69
CA THR A 41 -59.55 16.31 9.22
C THR A 41 -58.96 15.40 8.11
N ALA A 42 -59.41 14.15 8.15
CA ALA A 42 -59.11 12.93 7.38
C ALA A 42 -59.17 12.93 5.84
N GLY A 43 -58.62 11.85 5.26
CA GLY A 43 -58.91 11.35 3.91
C GLY A 43 -58.29 9.95 3.70
N ASP A 44 -59.11 8.92 3.84
CA ASP A 44 -58.86 7.51 3.51
C ASP A 44 -58.65 7.29 2.00
N ASP A 45 -57.90 6.24 1.62
CA ASP A 45 -58.34 5.29 0.57
C ASP A 45 -57.44 4.04 0.54
N GLU A 46 -58.06 2.91 0.87
CA GLU A 46 -57.62 1.52 0.69
C GLU A 46 -58.01 1.02 -0.72
N ILE A 47 -57.12 0.37 -1.47
CA ILE A 47 -57.49 -0.66 -2.47
C ILE A 47 -56.46 -1.81 -2.48
N ASP A 48 -56.99 -2.97 -2.11
CA ASP A 48 -56.51 -4.35 -2.24
C ASP A 48 -56.52 -4.85 -3.70
N SER A 49 -55.64 -5.82 -4.02
CA SER A 49 -55.96 -7.06 -4.75
C SER A 49 -54.91 -7.53 -5.78
N SER A 50 -54.23 -8.61 -5.38
CA SER A 50 -54.03 -9.92 -6.06
C SER A 50 -53.62 -10.05 -7.55
N GLY A 51 -52.80 -11.09 -7.81
CA GLY A 51 -52.82 -11.80 -9.10
C GLY A 51 -51.51 -12.47 -9.51
N GLU A 52 -51.37 -13.76 -9.15
CA GLU A 52 -50.52 -14.76 -9.80
C GLU A 52 -50.62 -14.75 -11.34
N GLU A 53 -49.56 -15.20 -12.03
CA GLU A 53 -49.60 -16.41 -12.88
C GLU A 53 -48.20 -16.75 -13.43
N ALA A 54 -48.01 -18.04 -13.64
CA ALA A 54 -46.75 -18.72 -13.91
C ALA A 54 -46.54 -19.05 -15.41
N SER A 55 -45.39 -19.68 -15.69
CA SER A 55 -45.19 -20.74 -16.69
C SER A 55 -44.77 -20.36 -18.11
N THR A 56 -43.65 -20.94 -18.58
CA THR A 56 -43.55 -21.87 -19.74
C THR A 56 -42.08 -22.32 -19.93
N THR A 57 -41.72 -23.57 -19.61
CA THR A 57 -41.41 -24.72 -20.52
C THR A 57 -40.24 -24.48 -21.50
N ALA A 58 -39.06 -25.08 -21.37
CA ALA A 58 -38.67 -26.50 -21.54
C ALA A 58 -38.58 -27.00 -23.01
N ASP A 59 -37.33 -27.32 -23.39
CA ASP A 59 -36.87 -28.60 -23.99
C ASP A 59 -36.64 -28.81 -25.52
N THR A 60 -35.55 -29.53 -25.78
CA THR A 60 -35.20 -30.46 -26.89
C THR A 60 -34.72 -30.00 -28.30
N SER A 61 -33.42 -30.26 -28.53
CA SER A 61 -32.79 -31.23 -29.47
C SER A 61 -32.70 -31.05 -31.01
N SER A 62 -31.58 -31.60 -31.53
CA SER A 62 -31.27 -32.24 -32.84
C SER A 62 -30.78 -31.34 -34.00
N THR A 63 -29.49 -31.49 -34.42
CA THR A 63 -28.89 -32.29 -35.54
C THR A 63 -29.19 -31.70 -36.94
N ASP A 64 -28.32 -31.62 -37.97
CA ASP A 64 -27.32 -32.52 -38.59
C ASP A 64 -26.38 -31.70 -39.53
N THR A 65 -25.06 -31.97 -39.58
CA THR A 65 -24.25 -32.62 -40.67
C THR A 65 -23.90 -31.68 -41.86
N ASP A 66 -22.79 -31.74 -42.62
CA ASP A 66 -21.62 -32.60 -42.95
C ASP A 66 -20.48 -31.61 -43.38
N ASP A 67 -19.18 -31.90 -43.39
CA ASP A 67 -18.53 -32.83 -44.32
C ASP A 67 -17.02 -33.02 -44.00
N ALA A 68 -16.57 -34.20 -44.41
CA ALA A 68 -15.33 -34.96 -44.32
C ALA A 68 -13.98 -34.22 -44.21
N SER A 69 -13.04 -34.67 -43.34
CA SER A 69 -12.15 -35.86 -43.47
C SER A 69 -11.02 -35.65 -44.50
N THR A 70 -9.76 -36.05 -44.31
CA THR A 70 -9.18 -37.14 -43.53
C THR A 70 -7.64 -37.07 -43.59
N ASP A 71 -7.01 -37.57 -42.52
CA ASP A 71 -5.86 -38.50 -42.51
C ASP A 71 -4.47 -38.08 -42.99
N THR A 72 -3.36 -38.51 -42.38
CA THR A 72 -3.11 -39.36 -41.19
C THR A 72 -1.59 -39.34 -40.90
N THR A 73 -1.24 -39.50 -39.61
CA THR A 73 -0.18 -40.38 -39.02
C THR A 73 1.27 -40.25 -39.48
N ASP A 74 2.31 -40.56 -38.71
CA ASP A 74 2.53 -40.95 -37.31
C ASP A 74 4.04 -40.76 -37.10
N ALA A 75 4.43 -40.17 -35.97
CA ALA A 75 5.16 -40.82 -34.89
C ALA A 75 6.58 -41.38 -35.18
N SER A 76 7.51 -40.84 -34.38
CA SER A 76 8.41 -41.58 -33.49
C SER A 76 9.91 -41.62 -33.82
N THR A 77 10.66 -40.97 -32.91
CA THR A 77 11.83 -41.44 -32.15
C THR A 77 13.19 -41.75 -32.81
N ASP A 78 14.19 -41.04 -32.26
CA ASP A 78 15.45 -41.50 -31.64
C ASP A 78 16.76 -41.71 -32.43
N THR A 79 17.73 -40.88 -32.02
CA THR A 79 19.16 -41.12 -31.68
C THR A 79 20.24 -41.50 -32.70
N SER A 80 21.43 -40.93 -32.41
CA SER A 80 22.81 -41.26 -32.83
C SER A 80 23.15 -40.90 -34.30
N ASP A 81 24.35 -40.45 -34.68
CA ASP A 81 25.68 -40.70 -34.13
C ASP A 81 26.71 -39.71 -34.71
N THR A 82 27.86 -39.60 -34.05
CA THR A 82 29.04 -38.76 -34.36
C THR A 82 29.87 -39.25 -35.55
N THR A 83 30.61 -38.35 -36.22
CA THR A 83 31.92 -38.66 -36.85
C THR A 83 32.87 -37.45 -36.83
N ASP A 84 34.03 -37.64 -36.18
CA ASP A 84 35.30 -36.96 -36.42
C ASP A 84 35.86 -37.29 -37.83
N ASP A 85 36.71 -36.44 -38.42
CA ASP A 85 38.11 -36.76 -38.77
C ASP A 85 38.87 -35.56 -39.38
N ALA A 86 40.19 -35.66 -39.37
CA ALA A 86 41.21 -34.63 -39.30
C ALA A 86 41.96 -34.28 -40.61
N SER A 87 42.76 -33.20 -40.50
CA SER A 87 44.15 -32.99 -40.98
C SER A 87 44.54 -33.14 -42.48
N THR A 88 45.23 -32.10 -43.00
CA THR A 88 46.41 -32.12 -43.93
C THR A 88 46.80 -30.64 -44.17
N ASP A 89 47.92 -30.08 -43.70
CA ASP A 89 49.34 -30.15 -44.12
C ASP A 89 49.62 -29.90 -45.61
N THR A 90 50.23 -28.74 -45.96
CA THR A 90 51.52 -28.61 -46.70
C THR A 90 51.84 -27.17 -47.19
N THR A 91 52.97 -26.65 -46.66
CA THR A 91 54.12 -25.93 -47.30
C THR A 91 54.02 -24.63 -48.11
N ASP A 92 54.78 -23.65 -47.60
CA ASP A 92 55.83 -22.80 -48.23
C ASP A 92 55.52 -21.78 -49.34
N THR A 93 55.82 -20.50 -49.06
CA THR A 93 56.91 -19.73 -49.72
C THR A 93 57.22 -18.46 -48.91
N ALA A 94 58.49 -18.25 -48.59
CA ALA A 94 59.05 -17.08 -47.93
C ALA A 94 59.86 -16.18 -48.90
N GLU A 95 60.22 -15.00 -48.37
CA GLU A 95 61.22 -13.99 -48.80
C GLU A 95 60.74 -12.78 -49.64
N SER A 96 60.87 -11.57 -49.05
CA SER A 96 62.06 -10.71 -49.27
C SER A 96 61.98 -9.41 -48.45
N ASP A 97 63.14 -9.03 -47.92
CA ASP A 97 63.48 -7.90 -47.04
C ASP A 97 63.33 -6.49 -47.63
N THR A 98 63.20 -5.47 -46.76
CA THR A 98 64.15 -4.33 -46.72
C THR A 98 64.00 -3.49 -45.44
N ALA A 99 65.14 -3.07 -44.89
CA ALA A 99 65.30 -2.24 -43.68
C ALA A 99 65.90 -0.86 -44.02
N GLU A 100 65.58 0.16 -43.19
CA GLU A 100 66.25 1.46 -42.87
C GLU A 100 65.18 2.54 -42.63
N SER A 101 65.29 3.56 -41.76
CA SER A 101 66.35 4.08 -40.90
C SER A 101 65.71 5.15 -39.98
N ASP A 102 65.99 5.06 -38.69
CA ASP A 102 66.50 6.13 -37.80
C ASP A 102 65.91 7.55 -37.89
N THR A 103 65.23 7.97 -36.83
CA THR A 103 65.48 9.29 -36.21
C THR A 103 65.43 9.15 -34.70
N THR A 104 66.60 9.14 -34.07
CA THR A 104 66.78 9.53 -32.67
C THR A 104 66.46 11.02 -32.50
N GLU A 105 65.43 11.34 -31.71
CA GLU A 105 65.42 12.58 -30.94
C GLU A 105 65.48 12.22 -29.45
N THR A 106 66.44 12.83 -28.77
CA THR A 106 66.82 12.58 -27.38
C THR A 106 66.09 13.57 -26.47
N GLY A 107 65.39 13.03 -25.47
CA GLY A 107 64.72 13.75 -24.38
C GLY A 107 63.34 13.12 -24.21
N ASP A 108 63.05 12.30 -23.21
CA ASP A 108 63.38 12.43 -21.80
C ASP A 108 63.28 11.03 -21.17
N THR A 109 64.35 10.55 -20.53
CA THR A 109 64.26 9.40 -19.65
C THR A 109 63.79 9.88 -18.29
N THR A 110 62.48 10.09 -18.16
CA THR A 110 61.78 9.80 -16.91
C THR A 110 61.16 8.41 -17.06
N ASP A 111 61.98 7.41 -16.74
CA ASP A 111 61.50 6.07 -16.42
C ASP A 111 60.72 6.22 -15.11
N GLY A 112 59.40 6.33 -15.25
CA GLY A 112 58.48 6.64 -14.17
C GLY A 112 57.05 6.71 -14.71
N ASN A 113 56.55 5.57 -15.17
CA ASN A 113 55.13 5.28 -15.40
C ASN A 113 54.33 6.45 -16.00
N ALA A 114 54.44 6.68 -17.32
CA ALA A 114 53.44 7.51 -17.99
C ALA A 114 52.09 6.84 -17.75
N ALA A 115 51.18 7.51 -17.04
CA ALA A 115 49.85 6.99 -16.79
C ALA A 115 49.16 6.69 -18.12
N ILE A 116 48.65 5.46 -18.28
CA ILE A 116 48.03 5.00 -19.52
C ILE A 116 46.54 4.79 -19.25
N CYS A 117 45.74 5.79 -19.56
CA CYS A 117 44.30 5.66 -19.52
C CYS A 117 43.83 4.55 -20.49
N GLY A 118 43.08 3.59 -19.97
CA GLY A 118 42.60 2.39 -20.66
C GLY A 118 43.34 1.11 -20.34
N ASP A 119 44.26 1.10 -19.37
CA ASP A 119 45.03 -0.10 -19.00
C ASP A 119 44.48 -0.84 -17.77
N ALA A 120 43.34 -0.36 -17.24
CA ALA A 120 42.64 -0.89 -16.07
C ALA A 120 43.43 -0.77 -14.76
N GLU A 121 44.44 0.11 -14.70
CA GLU A 121 45.23 0.37 -13.50
C GLU A 121 45.32 1.88 -13.22
N VAL A 122 44.77 2.33 -12.09
CA VAL A 122 44.85 3.75 -11.71
C VAL A 122 46.29 4.17 -11.46
N SER A 123 46.81 5.07 -12.29
CA SER A 123 48.20 5.50 -12.21
C SER A 123 48.41 6.99 -12.49
N GLY A 124 49.51 7.55 -11.96
CA GLY A 124 49.82 8.98 -12.11
C GLY A 124 48.74 9.91 -11.54
N ASP A 125 48.18 10.75 -12.41
CA ASP A 125 47.15 11.75 -12.08
C ASP A 125 45.71 11.27 -12.41
N GLU A 126 45.52 10.00 -12.77
CA GLU A 126 44.20 9.43 -13.07
C GLU A 126 43.32 9.40 -11.82
N ALA A 127 42.06 9.81 -12.00
CA ALA A 127 41.05 9.68 -10.96
C ALA A 127 40.54 8.23 -10.86
N CYS A 128 40.45 7.55 -12.00
CA CYS A 128 40.06 6.15 -12.12
C CYS A 128 40.45 5.59 -13.50
N ASP A 129 40.49 4.26 -13.64
CA ASP A 129 40.65 3.55 -14.92
C ASP A 129 39.97 2.18 -14.80
N ASP A 130 38.89 1.96 -15.54
CA ASP A 130 38.15 0.68 -15.57
C ASP A 130 38.50 -0.19 -16.80
N GLY A 131 39.48 0.25 -17.60
CA GLY A 131 39.91 -0.36 -18.86
C GLY A 131 38.99 -0.13 -20.05
N VAL A 132 37.77 0.36 -19.83
CA VAL A 132 36.79 0.69 -20.88
C VAL A 132 36.77 2.21 -21.12
N ASN A 133 36.71 2.97 -20.03
CA ASN A 133 36.73 4.43 -19.96
C ASN A 133 35.78 5.06 -20.99
N ASP A 134 34.51 4.68 -20.96
CA ASP A 134 33.48 5.17 -21.90
C ASP A 134 32.51 6.19 -21.28
N GLY A 135 32.77 6.61 -20.04
CA GLY A 135 31.91 7.49 -19.26
C GLY A 135 30.58 6.85 -18.87
N SER A 136 30.47 5.52 -18.92
CA SER A 136 29.27 4.81 -18.48
C SER A 136 29.04 4.93 -16.97
N TYR A 137 27.82 4.60 -16.57
CA TYR A 137 27.41 4.68 -15.17
C TYR A 137 28.24 3.72 -14.29
N GLY A 138 28.84 4.25 -13.22
CA GLY A 138 29.78 3.54 -12.36
C GLY A 138 31.16 3.29 -12.98
N GLY A 139 31.41 3.82 -14.17
CA GLY A 139 32.66 3.70 -14.91
C GLY A 139 33.52 4.96 -14.85
N CYS A 140 34.50 5.02 -15.74
CA CYS A 140 35.46 6.13 -15.86
C CYS A 140 35.24 6.96 -17.11
N ALA A 141 35.50 8.27 -17.03
CA ALA A 141 35.46 9.15 -18.20
C ALA A 141 36.54 8.77 -19.23
N GLU A 142 36.31 9.12 -20.51
CA GLU A 142 37.22 8.81 -21.62
C GLU A 142 38.66 9.34 -21.45
N ASP A 143 38.87 10.31 -20.57
CA ASP A 143 40.18 10.88 -20.26
C ASP A 143 40.78 10.39 -18.93
N CYS A 144 40.09 9.50 -18.21
CA CYS A 144 40.46 9.00 -16.86
C CYS A 144 40.63 10.10 -15.80
N MET A 145 40.21 11.35 -16.08
CA MET A 145 40.38 12.48 -15.16
C MET A 145 39.22 12.63 -14.19
N SER A 146 38.12 11.90 -14.40
CA SER A 146 36.96 11.86 -13.52
C SER A 146 36.26 10.51 -13.59
N LEU A 147 35.53 10.17 -12.53
CA LEU A 147 34.51 9.12 -12.62
C LEU A 147 33.41 9.57 -13.58
N GLY A 148 32.77 8.60 -14.21
CA GLY A 148 31.48 8.77 -14.87
C GLY A 148 30.36 9.03 -13.86
N PRO A 149 29.12 9.14 -14.35
CA PRO A 149 27.94 9.28 -13.49
C PRO A 149 27.84 8.07 -12.55
N HIS A 150 27.56 8.28 -11.25
CA HIS A 150 27.52 7.19 -10.27
C HIS A 150 26.74 7.54 -9.01
N CYS A 151 26.16 6.51 -8.39
CA CYS A 151 25.46 6.69 -7.12
C CYS A 151 26.35 7.29 -6.02
N GLY A 152 25.88 8.38 -5.46
CA GLY A 152 26.55 9.17 -4.43
C GLY A 152 27.28 10.40 -4.98
N ASP A 153 27.07 10.77 -6.24
CA ASP A 153 27.68 11.94 -6.87
C ASP A 153 26.84 13.22 -6.72
N ALA A 154 25.71 13.13 -6.01
CA ALA A 154 24.73 14.17 -5.73
C ALA A 154 23.96 14.66 -6.97
N GLU A 155 23.95 13.90 -8.06
CA GLU A 155 23.17 14.20 -9.27
C GLU A 155 22.39 12.96 -9.71
N VAL A 156 21.06 13.05 -9.84
CA VAL A 156 20.26 11.92 -10.32
C VAL A 156 20.54 11.64 -11.80
N ASN A 157 21.20 10.52 -12.08
CA ASN A 157 21.67 10.17 -13.41
C ASN A 157 21.62 8.65 -13.69
N GLY A 158 21.68 8.28 -14.98
CA GLY A 158 21.66 6.87 -15.37
C GLY A 158 20.41 6.10 -14.86
N PRO A 159 20.58 5.02 -14.07
CA PRO A 159 19.51 4.20 -13.53
C PRO A 159 18.95 4.68 -12.17
N GLU A 160 19.46 5.78 -11.61
CA GLU A 160 19.10 6.25 -10.27
C GLU A 160 17.66 6.80 -10.22
N THR A 161 17.03 6.65 -9.05
CA THR A 161 15.74 7.29 -8.75
C THR A 161 15.88 8.44 -7.75
N CYS A 162 17.02 8.50 -7.06
CA CYS A 162 17.43 9.53 -6.10
C CYS A 162 18.97 9.52 -6.02
N ASP A 163 19.58 10.61 -5.56
CA ASP A 163 20.99 10.64 -5.15
C ASP A 163 21.15 11.72 -4.09
N ASP A 164 21.34 11.29 -2.85
CA ASP A 164 21.52 12.11 -1.64
C ASP A 164 23.00 12.21 -1.23
N ALA A 165 23.93 11.83 -2.10
CA ALA A 165 25.34 11.59 -1.78
C ALA A 165 25.59 10.45 -0.78
N ASN A 166 24.66 9.49 -0.66
CA ASN A 166 24.69 8.37 0.27
C ASN A 166 24.84 8.82 1.73
N GLU A 167 24.10 9.85 2.14
CA GLU A 167 24.20 10.45 3.47
C GLU A 167 23.53 9.56 4.54
N ASP A 168 22.35 9.00 4.27
CA ASP A 168 21.59 8.15 5.21
C ASP A 168 20.57 7.24 4.52
N SER A 169 20.68 5.91 4.64
CA SER A 169 19.72 4.98 4.04
C SER A 169 18.30 5.02 4.64
N ALA A 170 18.07 5.79 5.72
CA ALA A 170 16.74 6.02 6.28
C ALA A 170 16.00 7.23 5.68
N ASP A 171 16.66 8.04 4.85
CA ASP A 171 16.13 9.31 4.37
C ASP A 171 15.29 9.23 3.09
N GLY A 172 15.05 8.00 2.60
CA GLY A 172 14.29 7.74 1.39
C GLY A 172 15.16 7.61 0.15
N CYS A 173 16.49 7.69 0.28
CA CYS A 173 17.43 7.25 -0.75
C CYS A 173 18.38 6.18 -0.18
N LEU A 174 18.24 4.94 -0.64
CA LEU A 174 19.20 3.91 -0.27
C LEU A 174 20.57 4.24 -0.86
N ALA A 175 21.65 3.70 -0.28
CA ALA A 175 23.00 3.87 -0.84
C ALA A 175 23.23 3.14 -2.20
N SER A 176 22.17 2.56 -2.75
CA SER A 176 22.06 2.08 -4.13
C SER A 176 21.40 3.09 -5.08
N CYS A 177 21.06 4.28 -4.60
CA CYS A 177 20.36 5.36 -5.31
C CYS A 177 18.96 4.96 -5.80
N ILE A 178 18.32 4.10 -5.00
CA ILE A 178 16.96 3.64 -5.18
C ILE A 178 16.11 4.13 -4.02
N VAL A 179 14.96 4.74 -4.33
CA VAL A 179 13.92 5.03 -3.34
C VAL A 179 13.25 3.71 -2.97
N PRO A 180 13.29 3.28 -1.69
CA PRO A 180 12.66 2.03 -1.28
C PRO A 180 11.13 2.19 -1.31
N ALA A 181 10.43 1.21 -1.89
CA ALA A 181 8.97 1.20 -1.93
C ALA A 181 8.34 0.73 -0.60
N SER A 182 9.10 0.03 0.24
CA SER A 182 8.64 -0.52 1.52
C SER A 182 9.78 -0.74 2.50
N CYS A 183 9.44 -0.98 3.76
CA CYS A 183 10.41 -1.37 4.79
C CYS A 183 11.08 -2.72 4.49
N LEU A 184 10.42 -3.61 3.74
CA LEU A 184 11.01 -4.88 3.32
C LEU A 184 12.19 -4.65 2.37
N GLU A 185 12.07 -3.75 1.40
CA GLU A 185 13.18 -3.43 0.49
C GLU A 185 14.38 -2.84 1.23
N ILE A 186 14.13 -2.03 2.27
CA ILE A 186 15.18 -1.50 3.15
C ILE A 186 15.88 -2.64 3.89
N LEU A 187 15.14 -3.57 4.47
CA LEU A 187 15.69 -4.71 5.21
C LEU A 187 16.45 -5.69 4.31
N GLU A 188 16.01 -5.86 3.07
CA GLU A 188 16.71 -6.66 2.06
C GLU A 188 18.02 -6.00 1.61
N PHE A 189 18.04 -4.65 1.55
CA PHE A 189 19.24 -3.88 1.25
C PHE A 189 20.24 -3.89 2.41
N ASP A 190 19.78 -3.63 3.64
CA ASP A 190 20.58 -3.69 4.86
C ASP A 190 19.90 -4.60 5.90
N ALA A 191 20.41 -5.83 6.00
CA ALA A 191 19.94 -6.82 6.97
C ALA A 191 20.19 -6.44 8.44
N LEU A 192 20.87 -5.32 8.72
CA LEU A 192 21.07 -4.75 10.05
C LEU A 192 20.19 -3.52 10.31
N ALA A 193 19.27 -3.17 9.40
CA ALA A 193 18.30 -2.09 9.62
C ALA A 193 17.51 -2.35 10.92
N GLU A 194 17.47 -1.36 11.79
CA GLU A 194 16.74 -1.41 13.07
C GLU A 194 15.32 -0.88 12.88
N SER A 195 14.38 -1.28 13.74
CA SER A 195 13.03 -0.70 13.72
C SER A 195 13.05 0.80 14.02
N GLY A 196 12.21 1.58 13.34
CA GLY A 196 12.13 3.03 13.53
C GLY A 196 11.52 3.78 12.35
N ALA A 197 11.71 5.10 12.32
CA ALA A 197 11.20 5.95 11.25
C ALA A 197 12.09 5.87 9.99
N TYR A 198 11.46 5.62 8.85
CA TYR A 198 12.10 5.59 7.54
C TYR A 198 11.26 6.35 6.53
N GLN A 199 11.88 6.79 5.45
CA GLN A 199 11.18 7.36 4.30
C GLN A 199 11.05 6.32 3.18
N VAL A 200 9.83 6.14 2.65
CA VAL A 200 9.54 5.19 1.57
C VAL A 200 8.67 5.83 0.49
N GLY A 201 8.86 5.39 -0.75
CA GLY A 201 8.07 5.80 -1.92
C GLY A 201 7.06 4.73 -2.33
N VAL A 202 6.06 4.47 -1.48
CA VAL A 202 5.07 3.38 -1.70
C VAL A 202 4.40 3.49 -3.07
N MET A 203 4.07 4.69 -3.55
CA MET A 203 3.44 4.92 -4.86
C MET A 203 4.44 5.31 -5.96
N GLY A 204 5.73 5.15 -5.69
CA GLY A 204 6.83 5.50 -6.59
C GLY A 204 7.78 6.55 -5.98
N PRO A 205 8.90 6.83 -6.69
CA PRO A 205 10.00 7.64 -6.16
C PRO A 205 9.67 9.14 -6.00
N ASP A 206 8.61 9.63 -6.65
CA ASP A 206 8.19 11.03 -6.57
C ASP A 206 7.34 11.36 -5.32
N ALA A 207 6.93 10.34 -4.56
CA ALA A 207 5.97 10.46 -3.47
C ALA A 207 6.49 9.77 -2.19
N VAL A 208 7.62 10.27 -1.69
CA VAL A 208 8.25 9.79 -0.46
C VAL A 208 7.55 10.36 0.77
N PHE A 209 7.29 9.52 1.76
CA PHE A 209 6.77 9.93 3.07
C PHE A 209 7.35 9.07 4.19
N GLU A 210 7.26 9.59 5.41
CA GLU A 210 7.75 8.90 6.61
C GLU A 210 6.77 7.79 7.03
N VAL A 211 7.32 6.61 7.30
CA VAL A 211 6.65 5.43 7.84
C VAL A 211 7.39 4.93 9.07
N ASP A 212 6.70 4.18 9.92
CA ASP A 212 7.33 3.42 11.00
C ASP A 212 7.62 2.01 10.50
N CYS A 213 8.90 1.65 10.36
CA CYS A 213 9.31 0.31 10.00
C CYS A 213 9.51 -0.56 11.24
N ASP A 214 8.87 -1.72 11.23
CA ASP A 214 9.19 -2.80 12.15
C ASP A 214 10.05 -3.85 11.42
N MET A 215 11.32 -3.89 11.81
CA MET A 215 12.36 -4.76 11.27
C MET A 215 12.56 -6.03 12.13
N ASP A 216 11.78 -6.21 13.19
CA ASP A 216 12.00 -7.25 14.20
C ASP A 216 10.89 -8.33 14.19
N THR A 217 9.62 -7.93 14.12
CA THR A 217 8.48 -8.86 14.25
C THR A 217 8.42 -9.81 13.08
N ASP A 218 8.33 -11.12 13.36
CA ASP A 218 8.21 -12.18 12.34
C ASP A 218 9.23 -12.05 11.17
N GLY A 219 10.45 -11.60 11.47
CA GLY A 219 11.51 -11.43 10.46
C GLY A 219 11.59 -10.04 9.83
N GLY A 220 10.75 -9.10 10.24
CA GLY A 220 10.85 -7.69 9.86
C GLY A 220 10.30 -7.34 8.48
N GLY A 221 10.56 -6.11 8.05
CA GLY A 221 10.15 -5.56 6.76
C GLY A 221 8.74 -4.97 6.75
N TRP A 222 8.17 -4.70 7.92
CA TRP A 222 6.80 -4.23 8.05
C TRP A 222 6.71 -2.72 7.91
N THR A 223 5.89 -2.27 6.97
CA THR A 223 5.63 -0.86 6.68
C THR A 223 4.41 -0.38 7.47
N GLY A 224 4.66 0.43 8.50
CA GLY A 224 3.66 0.96 9.40
C GLY A 224 2.93 2.17 8.83
N LEU A 225 1.60 2.10 8.86
CA LEU A 225 0.68 3.17 8.52
C LEU A 225 0.03 3.69 9.79
N LEU A 226 0.39 4.91 10.15
CA LEU A 226 -0.15 5.58 11.31
C LEU A 226 -1.15 6.64 10.87
N VAL A 227 -2.39 6.46 11.28
CA VAL A 227 -3.44 7.45 11.04
C VAL A 227 -3.62 8.25 12.30
N THR A 228 -2.94 9.39 12.36
CA THR A 228 -2.96 10.25 13.54
C THR A 228 -4.26 11.06 13.66
N ASN A 229 -5.11 11.09 12.62
CA ASN A 229 -6.41 11.75 12.65
C ASN A 229 -7.40 11.31 11.54
N THR A 230 -8.06 10.16 11.68
CA THR A 230 -9.24 9.81 10.85
C THR A 230 -10.33 10.89 10.95
N CYS A 231 -10.33 11.64 12.06
CA CYS A 231 -11.26 12.70 12.39
C CYS A 231 -11.04 14.09 11.76
N ASN A 232 -10.01 14.28 10.91
CA ASN A 232 -9.78 15.57 10.26
C ASN A 232 -9.35 15.47 8.78
N GLY A 233 -9.60 14.34 8.12
CA GLY A 233 -9.42 14.22 6.67
C GLY A 233 -7.98 14.07 6.19
N ASP A 234 -7.10 13.49 7.00
CA ASP A 234 -5.69 13.24 6.62
C ASP A 234 -5.50 12.04 5.68
N LEU A 235 -6.58 11.34 5.29
CA LEU A 235 -6.53 10.31 4.25
C LEU A 235 -7.53 10.61 3.15
N GLU A 236 -7.01 11.00 1.98
CA GLU A 236 -7.74 10.95 0.72
C GLU A 236 -7.87 9.49 0.26
N SER A 237 -8.59 8.69 1.02
CA SER A 237 -8.83 7.30 0.71
C SER A 237 -10.30 7.04 0.41
N LEU A 238 -10.55 6.21 -0.59
CA LEU A 238 -11.90 5.99 -1.12
C LEU A 238 -12.66 5.02 -0.21
N VAL A 239 -13.42 5.56 0.73
CA VAL A 239 -14.48 4.79 1.39
C VAL A 239 -15.55 4.46 0.36
N THR A 240 -15.86 3.18 0.19
CA THR A 240 -16.89 2.71 -0.72
C THR A 240 -18.11 2.22 0.07
N ALA A 241 -19.28 2.77 -0.29
CA ALA A 241 -20.56 2.29 0.20
C ALA A 241 -21.11 1.21 -0.74
N VAL A 242 -21.02 -0.06 -0.35
CA VAL A 242 -21.67 -1.17 -1.07
C VAL A 242 -23.18 -1.04 -0.93
N GLU A 243 -23.62 -0.79 0.30
CA GLU A 243 -24.99 -0.44 0.65
C GLU A 243 -24.91 0.78 1.56
N ALA A 244 -25.28 1.95 1.03
CA ALA A 244 -25.24 3.20 1.78
C ALA A 244 -26.42 3.29 2.76
N ALA A 245 -26.15 3.74 3.98
CA ALA A 245 -27.21 4.15 4.89
C ALA A 245 -27.95 5.40 4.33
N PRO A 246 -29.28 5.53 4.47
CA PRO A 246 -30.06 6.71 4.13
C PRO A 246 -29.61 7.96 4.91
N THR A 247 -29.07 7.74 6.11
CA THR A 247 -28.38 8.74 6.92
C THR A 247 -26.92 8.32 6.97
N GLU A 248 -26.04 8.98 6.20
CA GLU A 248 -24.60 8.84 6.43
C GLU A 248 -24.28 9.40 7.83
N GLY A 249 -23.32 8.76 8.51
CA GLY A 249 -23.05 8.98 9.93
C GLY A 249 -23.03 10.46 10.36
N ILE A 250 -23.49 10.72 11.58
CA ILE A 250 -23.80 12.05 12.13
C ILE A 250 -22.61 13.05 12.14
N ASP A 251 -21.38 12.57 11.97
CA ASP A 251 -20.13 13.35 11.97
C ASP A 251 -19.46 13.48 10.58
N ASP A 252 -19.81 14.51 9.80
CA ASP A 252 -19.15 14.86 8.53
C ASP A 252 -17.61 15.07 8.64
N THR A 253 -17.06 15.14 9.87
CA THR A 253 -15.63 15.36 10.11
C THR A 253 -14.86 14.08 10.41
N CYS A 254 -15.51 12.96 10.80
CA CYS A 254 -14.83 11.76 11.31
C CYS A 254 -14.95 10.48 10.48
N ARG A 255 -14.52 10.47 9.21
CA ARG A 255 -14.55 9.24 8.37
C ARG A 255 -13.31 8.33 8.58
N PRO A 256 -13.44 7.00 8.48
CA PRO A 256 -14.64 6.23 8.17
C PRO A 256 -15.44 5.87 9.42
N PHE A 257 -16.76 6.04 9.37
CA PHE A 257 -17.69 5.53 10.38
C PHE A 257 -19.09 5.48 9.82
N THR A 258 -19.92 4.70 10.48
CA THR A 258 -21.33 4.60 10.14
C THR A 258 -22.18 4.77 11.38
N GLN A 259 -23.31 5.44 11.20
CA GLN A 259 -24.39 5.44 12.17
C GLN A 259 -25.68 5.64 11.37
N ASP A 260 -26.55 4.64 11.34
CA ASP A 260 -27.84 4.77 10.65
C ASP A 260 -28.98 5.04 11.63
N THR A 261 -30.21 5.14 11.13
CA THR A 261 -31.42 5.29 11.95
C THR A 261 -32.59 4.45 11.44
N SER A 262 -32.43 3.72 10.33
CA SER A 262 -33.56 3.09 9.62
C SER A 262 -33.17 2.11 8.50
N SER A 263 -31.91 1.71 8.34
CA SER A 263 -31.54 0.80 7.26
C SER A 263 -30.39 -0.13 7.59
N TYR A 264 -30.08 -1.02 6.66
CA TYR A 264 -28.83 -1.74 6.68
C TYR A 264 -27.78 -0.99 5.90
N HIS A 265 -26.52 -1.25 6.21
CA HIS A 265 -25.43 -0.64 5.47
C HIS A 265 -24.17 -1.49 5.49
N THR A 266 -23.43 -1.45 4.39
CA THR A 266 -22.15 -2.14 4.22
C THR A 266 -21.18 -1.18 3.56
N TYR A 267 -20.03 -0.99 4.20
CA TYR A 267 -18.95 -0.16 3.71
C TYR A 267 -17.65 -0.94 3.72
N TYR A 268 -16.75 -0.51 2.87
CA TYR A 268 -15.35 -0.84 3.02
C TYR A 268 -14.48 0.36 2.73
N TRP A 269 -13.25 0.29 3.21
CA TRP A 269 -12.22 1.26 3.00
C TRP A 269 -10.95 0.55 2.53
N ASP A 270 -10.47 0.94 1.36
CA ASP A 270 -9.24 0.42 0.76
C ASP A 270 -8.06 1.35 1.02
N ILE A 271 -6.93 0.72 1.30
CA ILE A 271 -5.62 1.36 1.39
C ILE A 271 -4.73 0.68 0.37
N GLU A 272 -4.41 1.41 -0.70
CA GLU A 272 -3.69 0.88 -1.87
C GLU A 272 -2.17 0.76 -1.59
N PHE A 273 -1.57 -0.33 -2.04
CA PHE A 273 -0.14 -0.63 -1.98
C PHE A 273 0.34 -1.27 -3.29
N PRO A 274 1.64 -1.23 -3.61
CA PRO A 274 2.19 -1.99 -4.72
C PRO A 274 1.89 -3.50 -4.59
N PRO A 275 1.68 -4.19 -5.72
CA PRO A 275 1.39 -5.62 -5.73
C PRO A 275 2.66 -6.43 -5.39
N THR A 276 2.87 -6.71 -4.11
CA THR A 276 3.86 -7.64 -3.54
C THR A 276 3.55 -8.01 -2.09
N PHE A 277 2.63 -7.27 -1.47
CA PHE A 277 2.14 -7.44 -0.12
C PHE A 277 1.66 -8.88 0.17
N GLU A 278 2.16 -9.49 1.24
CA GLU A 278 1.92 -10.89 1.64
C GLU A 278 1.26 -11.06 3.01
N ALA A 279 1.35 -10.07 3.92
CA ALA A 279 0.76 -10.18 5.25
C ALA A 279 0.54 -8.82 5.92
N PHE A 280 -0.52 -8.68 6.73
CA PHE A 280 -0.68 -7.52 7.64
C PHE A 280 -0.61 -7.97 9.09
N TYR A 281 -0.27 -7.05 9.99
CA TYR A 281 -0.65 -7.14 11.40
C TYR A 281 -1.13 -5.78 11.89
N LEU A 282 -1.84 -5.77 13.01
CA LEU A 282 -2.35 -4.56 13.65
C LEU A 282 -1.67 -4.35 15.00
N SER A 283 -1.32 -3.11 15.32
CA SER A 283 -0.59 -2.72 16.55
C SER A 283 -1.35 -1.67 17.31
N GLU A 284 -1.63 -1.94 18.59
CA GLU A 284 -2.46 -1.11 19.48
C GLU A 284 -3.79 -0.69 18.82
N PHE A 285 -4.29 -1.53 17.91
CA PHE A 285 -5.40 -1.20 17.03
C PHE A 285 -6.73 -1.32 17.76
N THR A 286 -7.53 -0.28 17.63
CA THR A 286 -8.80 -0.15 18.34
C THR A 286 -9.91 0.18 17.36
N ILE A 287 -11.01 -0.55 17.48
CA ILE A 287 -12.30 -0.24 16.86
C ILE A 287 -13.20 0.43 17.90
N LYS A 288 -14.19 1.22 17.45
CA LYS A 288 -15.13 1.85 18.36
C LYS A 288 -16.58 1.64 17.94
N ALA A 289 -17.40 1.17 18.87
CA ALA A 289 -18.84 1.12 18.73
C ALA A 289 -19.42 2.54 18.91
N ASN A 290 -20.40 2.89 18.09
CA ASN A 290 -21.04 4.19 18.14
C ASN A 290 -22.54 4.08 17.91
N ALA A 291 -23.26 3.80 18.99
CA ALA A 291 -24.70 3.84 19.01
C ALA A 291 -25.22 5.11 19.72
N GLY A 292 -26.38 5.56 19.28
CA GLY A 292 -27.12 6.70 19.80
C GLY A 292 -28.47 6.28 20.37
N ALA A 293 -29.22 7.23 20.92
CA ALA A 293 -30.61 7.03 21.36
C ALA A 293 -30.87 5.88 22.38
N GLY A 294 -29.82 5.31 22.99
CA GLY A 294 -29.92 4.18 23.91
C GLY A 294 -29.89 2.80 23.22
N ASP A 295 -29.60 2.77 21.93
CA ASP A 295 -29.30 1.55 21.16
C ASP A 295 -27.86 1.09 21.40
N THR A 296 -27.47 -0.04 20.80
CA THR A 296 -26.13 -0.64 20.92
C THR A 296 -25.66 -1.11 19.55
N SER A 297 -24.38 -0.96 19.24
CA SER A 297 -23.79 -1.65 18.09
C SER A 297 -23.50 -3.09 18.50
N ASP A 298 -24.07 -4.04 17.77
CA ASP A 298 -24.10 -5.42 18.21
C ASP A 298 -23.37 -6.36 17.24
N ILE A 299 -22.57 -7.26 17.83
CA ILE A 299 -21.91 -8.33 17.10
C ILE A 299 -22.23 -9.64 17.79
N TYR A 300 -23.00 -10.47 17.09
CA TYR A 300 -23.46 -11.75 17.59
C TYR A 300 -22.78 -12.88 16.80
N PRO A 301 -21.71 -13.51 17.34
CA PRO A 301 -20.91 -14.49 16.60
C PRO A 301 -21.70 -15.74 16.15
N GLY A 302 -22.80 -16.06 16.85
CA GLY A 302 -23.71 -17.15 16.46
C GLY A 302 -24.72 -16.78 15.37
N THR A 303 -24.83 -15.50 15.03
CA THR A 303 -25.75 -14.97 14.02
C THR A 303 -24.95 -14.66 12.76
N PHE A 304 -23.99 -13.74 12.85
CA PHE A 304 -23.25 -13.22 11.72
C PHE A 304 -21.76 -13.09 12.02
N ALA A 305 -20.95 -13.48 11.04
CA ALA A 305 -19.55 -13.13 10.92
C ALA A 305 -19.30 -12.86 9.44
N GLN A 306 -18.69 -11.73 9.12
CA GLN A 306 -18.49 -11.31 7.74
C GLN A 306 -17.58 -12.32 7.01
N SER A 307 -18.07 -12.81 5.87
CA SER A 307 -17.34 -13.74 5.00
C SER A 307 -17.26 -13.29 3.55
N ASP A 308 -17.85 -12.14 3.23
CA ASP A 308 -17.94 -11.58 1.89
C ASP A 308 -17.91 -10.04 1.99
N TRP A 309 -17.12 -9.37 1.15
CA TRP A 309 -17.00 -7.90 1.20
C TRP A 309 -18.29 -7.17 0.80
N SER A 310 -19.22 -7.86 0.14
CA SER A 310 -20.50 -7.27 -0.29
C SER A 310 -21.56 -7.19 0.81
N ILE A 311 -21.33 -7.81 1.96
CA ILE A 311 -22.27 -7.81 3.07
C ILE A 311 -21.53 -7.83 4.42
N ALA A 312 -21.73 -6.79 5.23
CA ALA A 312 -21.12 -6.66 6.55
C ALA A 312 -22.16 -6.63 7.68
N HIS A 313 -23.36 -7.17 7.42
CA HIS A 313 -24.45 -7.19 8.39
C HIS A 313 -25.37 -8.39 8.23
N GLN A 314 -26.21 -8.60 9.24
CA GLN A 314 -27.36 -9.49 9.16
C GLN A 314 -28.49 -8.98 10.05
N GLY A 315 -29.73 -9.04 9.55
CA GLY A 315 -30.90 -8.48 10.22
C GLY A 315 -31.00 -8.78 11.73
N ALA A 316 -31.71 -7.90 12.43
CA ALA A 316 -31.86 -7.83 13.90
C ALA A 316 -30.72 -7.09 14.64
N GLY A 317 -30.20 -6.03 14.05
CA GLY A 317 -29.23 -5.12 14.68
C GLY A 317 -27.82 -5.64 14.68
N VAL A 318 -27.45 -6.57 13.78
CA VAL A 318 -26.14 -7.25 13.84
C VAL A 318 -25.23 -6.85 12.70
N GLY A 319 -24.03 -6.41 13.07
CA GLY A 319 -22.97 -5.95 12.19
C GLY A 319 -21.71 -6.80 12.33
N ASP A 320 -20.64 -6.34 11.67
CA ASP A 320 -19.29 -6.83 11.89
C ASP A 320 -18.26 -5.76 11.48
N VAL A 321 -17.03 -5.92 11.97
CA VAL A 321 -15.84 -5.18 11.53
C VAL A 321 -14.79 -6.19 11.12
N SER A 322 -14.14 -6.00 9.97
CA SER A 322 -13.26 -7.00 9.39
C SER A 322 -12.08 -6.43 8.61
N PHE A 323 -11.05 -7.26 8.45
CA PHE A 323 -9.78 -6.91 7.81
C PHE A 323 -9.33 -7.99 6.85
N GLY A 324 -8.71 -7.60 5.73
CA GLY A 324 -8.12 -8.54 4.78
C GLY A 324 -7.66 -7.87 3.50
N ALA A 325 -7.40 -8.69 2.48
CA ALA A 325 -7.12 -8.20 1.14
C ALA A 325 -8.41 -7.84 0.38
N ALA A 326 -8.37 -6.74 -0.35
CA ALA A 326 -9.50 -6.23 -1.14
C ALA A 326 -9.94 -7.19 -2.26
N GLU A 327 -9.01 -7.96 -2.81
CA GLU A 327 -9.20 -8.85 -3.95
C GLU A 327 -9.74 -10.22 -3.55
N ASN A 328 -9.65 -10.58 -2.27
CA ASN A 328 -10.25 -11.81 -1.76
C ASN A 328 -11.77 -11.71 -1.76
N THR A 329 -12.46 -12.86 -1.78
CA THR A 329 -13.93 -12.90 -1.68
C THR A 329 -14.46 -12.21 -0.42
N GLY A 330 -13.72 -12.30 0.69
CA GLY A 330 -14.07 -11.72 1.97
C GLY A 330 -12.86 -11.51 2.87
N PRO A 331 -13.07 -11.12 4.13
CA PRO A 331 -12.00 -10.77 5.06
C PRO A 331 -11.16 -11.99 5.46
N THR A 332 -9.90 -11.71 5.80
CA THR A 332 -9.01 -12.69 6.44
C THR A 332 -9.41 -12.92 7.90
N THR A 333 -9.90 -11.88 8.57
CA THR A 333 -10.41 -11.94 9.95
C THR A 333 -11.58 -10.97 10.15
N SER A 334 -12.55 -11.34 10.97
CA SER A 334 -13.68 -10.48 11.35
C SER A 334 -13.92 -10.54 12.85
N PHE A 335 -14.44 -9.46 13.43
CA PHE A 335 -14.60 -9.35 14.88
C PHE A 335 -15.60 -10.39 15.37
N GLY A 336 -16.72 -10.55 14.66
CA GLY A 336 -17.69 -11.62 14.86
C GLY A 336 -17.08 -13.02 14.81
N ALA A 337 -16.09 -13.27 13.97
CA ALA A 337 -15.41 -14.58 13.93
C ALA A 337 -14.49 -14.84 15.15
N THR A 338 -14.07 -13.80 15.86
CA THR A 338 -13.16 -13.91 17.03
C THR A 338 -13.86 -13.94 18.38
N LEU A 339 -15.15 -13.61 18.42
CA LEU A 339 -15.91 -13.52 19.66
C LEU A 339 -16.49 -14.88 20.10
N ASP A 340 -16.34 -15.19 21.38
CA ASP A 340 -16.97 -16.37 22.02
C ASP A 340 -18.35 -16.07 22.62
N ALA A 341 -18.77 -14.81 22.64
CA ALA A 341 -20.03 -14.33 23.19
C ALA A 341 -20.52 -13.09 22.45
N ASN A 342 -21.83 -12.81 22.56
CA ASN A 342 -22.41 -11.59 22.02
C ASN A 342 -21.72 -10.34 22.61
N PHE A 343 -21.42 -9.40 21.73
CA PHE A 343 -20.95 -8.07 22.05
C PHE A 343 -22.08 -7.07 21.76
N GLU A 344 -22.36 -6.18 22.71
CA GLU A 344 -23.39 -5.15 22.62
C GLU A 344 -22.82 -3.91 23.29
N CYS A 345 -22.74 -2.78 22.58
CA CYS A 345 -22.16 -1.58 23.16
C CYS A 345 -22.72 -0.26 22.64
N LEU A 346 -23.02 0.66 23.57
CA LEU A 346 -23.46 2.01 23.24
C LEU A 346 -22.29 2.90 22.76
N ASP A 347 -21.25 3.03 23.58
CA ASP A 347 -20.05 3.84 23.32
C ASP A 347 -18.88 3.17 24.05
N CYS A 348 -18.11 2.37 23.31
CA CYS A 348 -16.90 1.76 23.83
C CYS A 348 -15.93 1.41 22.73
N GLU A 349 -14.70 1.21 23.16
CA GLU A 349 -13.56 0.79 22.37
C GLU A 349 -13.36 -0.72 22.51
N GLY A 350 -13.10 -1.39 21.39
CA GLY A 350 -12.78 -2.81 21.32
C GLY A 350 -11.38 -3.03 20.76
N VAL A 351 -10.63 -3.96 21.36
CA VAL A 351 -9.35 -4.43 20.80
C VAL A 351 -9.67 -5.57 19.84
N PHE A 352 -9.47 -5.33 18.55
CA PHE A 352 -9.62 -6.32 17.49
C PHE A 352 -8.78 -5.90 16.29
N PRO A 353 -7.99 -6.82 15.69
CA PRO A 353 -7.74 -8.21 16.05
C PRO A 353 -6.69 -8.34 17.18
N GLU A 354 -6.13 -9.53 17.38
CA GLU A 354 -5.04 -9.74 18.33
C GLU A 354 -3.80 -8.92 17.94
N ASP A 355 -3.22 -8.26 18.94
CA ASP A 355 -2.11 -7.31 18.78
C ASP A 355 -0.83 -8.00 18.31
N MET A 356 -0.18 -7.42 17.29
CA MET A 356 1.07 -7.90 16.70
C MET A 356 1.04 -9.36 16.20
N VAL A 357 -0.13 -9.84 15.76
CA VAL A 357 -0.27 -11.16 15.13
C VAL A 357 -0.38 -11.03 13.61
N PRO A 358 0.59 -11.56 12.84
CA PRO A 358 0.52 -11.56 11.39
C PRO A 358 -0.63 -12.39 10.81
N PHE A 359 -1.34 -11.80 9.86
CA PHE A 359 -2.35 -12.43 9.02
C PHE A 359 -1.85 -12.47 7.58
N ALA A 360 -1.73 -13.67 7.01
CA ALA A 360 -1.38 -13.84 5.61
C ALA A 360 -2.50 -13.33 4.69
N VAL A 361 -2.11 -12.77 3.55
CA VAL A 361 -3.00 -12.39 2.45
C VAL A 361 -2.49 -12.99 1.13
N ASP A 362 -3.30 -12.89 0.07
CA ASP A 362 -2.87 -13.33 -1.27
C ASP A 362 -1.83 -12.32 -1.81
N THR A 363 -0.69 -12.81 -2.32
CA THR A 363 0.41 -11.96 -2.83
C THR A 363 0.07 -11.21 -4.11
N THR A 364 -1.11 -11.45 -4.67
CA THR A 364 -1.66 -10.69 -5.81
C THR A 364 -2.46 -9.45 -5.38
N SER A 365 -2.61 -9.23 -4.07
CA SER A 365 -3.40 -8.12 -3.52
C SER A 365 -2.70 -6.78 -3.73
N SER A 366 -3.48 -5.76 -4.07
CA SER A 366 -3.02 -4.38 -4.24
C SER A 366 -3.66 -3.41 -3.26
N ALA A 367 -4.55 -3.90 -2.39
CA ALA A 367 -5.11 -3.09 -1.33
C ALA A 367 -5.40 -3.89 -0.06
N PHE A 368 -5.08 -3.28 1.08
CA PHE A 368 -5.61 -3.68 2.38
C PHE A 368 -7.02 -3.11 2.53
N ARG A 369 -7.98 -3.96 2.86
CA ARG A 369 -9.39 -3.61 3.01
C ARG A 369 -9.85 -3.75 4.44
N ILE A 370 -10.52 -2.69 4.90
CA ILE A 370 -11.26 -2.64 6.15
C ILE A 370 -12.75 -2.67 5.80
N GLY A 371 -13.49 -3.67 6.25
CA GLY A 371 -14.94 -3.80 6.02
C GLY A 371 -15.72 -3.58 7.31
N TRP A 372 -16.88 -2.92 7.22
CA TRP A 372 -17.79 -2.81 8.34
C TRP A 372 -19.23 -2.52 7.91
N GLY A 373 -20.17 -2.86 8.76
CA GLY A 373 -21.58 -2.63 8.53
C GLY A 373 -22.41 -2.95 9.75
N GLU A 374 -23.70 -2.65 9.64
CA GLU A 374 -24.68 -2.85 10.69
C GLU A 374 -26.06 -3.03 10.04
N ALA A 375 -26.95 -3.76 10.72
CA ALA A 375 -28.28 -4.03 10.19
C ALA A 375 -29.39 -3.64 11.14
N GLY A 376 -29.99 -2.46 11.00
CA GLY A 376 -31.12 -2.15 11.83
C GLY A 376 -32.04 -1.05 11.33
N GLY A 377 -32.89 -0.63 12.23
CA GLY A 377 -33.43 0.73 12.20
C GLY A 377 -33.12 1.46 13.49
N GLN A 378 -32.06 1.04 14.17
CA GLN A 378 -31.57 1.60 15.41
C GLN A 378 -30.49 2.63 15.10
N THR A 379 -30.17 3.47 16.07
CA THR A 379 -29.07 4.41 15.93
C THR A 379 -27.78 3.70 16.29
N GLU A 380 -27.15 3.01 15.36
CA GLU A 380 -26.01 2.10 15.60
C GLU A 380 -25.01 2.07 14.44
N GLY A 381 -23.78 1.68 14.75
CA GLY A 381 -22.70 1.53 13.77
C GLY A 381 -21.29 1.58 14.37
N TRP A 382 -20.29 1.75 13.50
CA TRP A 382 -18.90 1.45 13.85
C TRP A 382 -17.92 2.49 13.33
N TYR A 383 -16.86 2.74 14.11
CA TYR A 383 -15.60 3.32 13.67
C TYR A 383 -14.58 2.16 13.58
N PRO A 384 -14.30 1.65 12.38
CA PRO A 384 -13.44 0.49 12.21
C PRO A 384 -11.95 0.79 12.42
N TRP A 385 -11.55 2.07 12.49
CA TRP A 385 -10.20 2.50 12.87
C TRP A 385 -10.28 3.74 13.76
N TRP A 386 -10.35 3.51 15.07
CA TRP A 386 -10.37 4.57 16.09
C TRP A 386 -8.97 5.03 16.47
N SER A 387 -8.05 4.07 16.68
CA SER A 387 -6.64 4.34 16.98
C SER A 387 -5.76 3.13 16.66
N GLY A 388 -4.45 3.32 16.75
CA GLY A 388 -3.44 2.29 16.47
C GLY A 388 -2.92 2.35 15.04
N ALA A 389 -2.12 1.36 14.69
CA ALA A 389 -1.38 1.30 13.44
C ALA A 389 -1.67 0.00 12.67
N VAL A 390 -1.63 0.11 11.34
CA VAL A 390 -1.67 -1.02 10.42
C VAL A 390 -0.26 -1.22 9.89
N TYR A 391 0.29 -2.42 10.03
CA TYR A 391 1.59 -2.76 9.47
C TYR A 391 1.40 -3.71 8.30
N LEU A 392 2.06 -3.38 7.19
CA LEU A 392 1.95 -4.12 5.95
C LEU A 392 3.32 -4.62 5.47
N ARG A 393 3.44 -5.91 5.15
CA ARG A 393 4.61 -6.52 4.53
C ARG A 393 4.26 -7.17 3.21
#